data_AF-X0SMT1-F1
#
_entry.id   AF-X0SMT1-F1
#
_cell.length_a   1.000
_cell.length_b   1.000
_cell.length_c   1.000
_cell.angle_alpha   90.00
_cell.angle_beta   90.00
_cell.angle_gamma   90.00
#
_symmetry.space_group_name_H-M   'P 1'
#
loop_
_entity.id
_entity.type
_entity.pdbx_description
1 polymer ?
#
loop_
_entity_poly.entity_id
_entity_poly.type
_entity_poly.pdbx_seq_one_letter_code
_entity_poly.pdbx_strand_id
1 'polypeptide(L)' 'RYVDFYLTGKLQLDDMVSQRLPLERVNEALAALKQGEVARSVLVFDS' A
#
# COMPACT_ATOMS: atom_id res chain seq x y z
N ARG A 1 -8.93 1.32 17.66
CA ARG A 1 -9.98 2.22 17.11
C ARG A 1 -9.98 2.31 15.58
N TYR A 2 -8.89 2.72 14.91
CA TYR A 2 -8.89 2.79 13.42
C TYR A 2 -8.96 1.41 12.75
N VAL A 3 -8.27 0.41 13.33
CA VAL A 3 -8.37 -0.98 12.90
C VAL A 3 -9.81 -1.48 13.02
N ASP A 4 -10.50 -1.18 14.11
CA ASP A 4 -11.91 -1.57 14.30
C ASP A 4 -12.82 -0.98 13.24
N PHE A 5 -12.57 0.26 12.79
CA PHE A 5 -13.31 0.88 11.69
C PHE A 5 -13.03 0.22 10.35
N TYR A 6 -11.80 -0.22 10.09
CA TYR A 6 -11.48 -1.03 8.92
C TYR A 6 -12.20 -2.38 8.98
N LEU A 7 -12.10 -3.10 10.10
CA LEU A 7 -12.73 -4.42 10.28
C LEU A 7 -14.26 -4.37 10.23
N THR A 8 -14.87 -3.26 10.64
CA THR A 8 -16.33 -3.03 10.55
C THR A 8 -16.76 -2.44 9.20
N GLY A 9 -15.86 -2.34 8.22
CA GLY A 9 -16.14 -1.83 6.87
C GLY A 9 -16.40 -0.33 6.78
N LYS A 10 -16.23 0.42 7.87
CA LYS A 10 -16.38 1.87 7.93
C LYS A 10 -15.20 2.64 7.33
N LEU A 11 -14.12 1.95 7.01
CA LEU A 11 -12.94 2.48 6.36
C LEU A 11 -12.48 1.51 5.25
N GLN A 12 -12.55 1.94 4.00
CA GLN A 12 -12.10 1.14 2.85
C GLN A 12 -10.61 1.39 2.59
N LEU A 13 -9.74 0.74 3.38
CA LEU A 13 -8.30 0.90 3.22
C LEU A 13 -7.75 0.17 1.98
N ASP A 14 -8.39 -0.92 1.58
CA ASP A 14 -7.94 -1.72 0.44
C ASP A 14 -7.99 -0.93 -0.88
N ASP A 15 -9.04 -0.14 -1.07
CA ASP A 15 -9.22 0.71 -2.27
C ASP A 15 -8.23 1.88 -2.31
N MET A 16 -7.60 2.21 -1.18
CA MET A 16 -6.58 3.25 -1.10
C MET A 16 -5.17 2.74 -1.45
N VAL A 17 -4.98 1.42 -1.64
CA VAL A 17 -3.68 0.84 -1.99
C VAL A 17 -3.56 0.79 -3.51
N SER A 18 -2.67 1.62 -4.06
CA SER A 18 -2.46 1.72 -5.52
C SER A 18 -1.70 0.54 -6.10
N GLN A 19 -0.79 -0.07 -5.31
CA GLN A 19 -0.03 -1.23 -5.75
C GLN A 19 0.49 -2.07 -4.57
N ARG A 20 0.69 -3.36 -4.84
CA ARG A 20 1.35 -4.32 -3.94
C ARG A 20 2.59 -4.86 -4.66
N LEU A 21 3.74 -4.76 -4.01
CA LEU A 21 5.02 -5.17 -4.57
C LEU A 21 5.77 -6.05 -3.57
N PRO A 22 6.59 -7.00 -4.05
CA PRO A 22 7.41 -7.80 -3.17
C PRO A 22 8.58 -6.95 -2.63
N LEU A 23 9.13 -7.32 -1.46
CA LEU A 23 10.17 -6.53 -0.77
C LEU A 23 11.41 -6.30 -1.64
N GLU A 24 11.76 -7.25 -2.49
CA GLU A 24 12.89 -7.20 -3.42
C GLU A 24 12.80 -6.00 -4.37
N ARG A 25 11.57 -5.51 -4.62
CA ARG A 25 11.28 -4.36 -5.49
C ARG A 25 11.08 -3.05 -4.74
N VAL A 26 11.51 -2.96 -3.48
CA VAL A 26 11.39 -1.73 -2.67
C VAL A 26 11.96 -0.48 -3.35
N ASN A 27 13.06 -0.62 -4.11
CA ASN A 27 13.67 0.50 -4.83
C ASN A 27 12.76 1.05 -5.93
N GLU A 28 12.05 0.18 -6.65
CA GLU A 28 11.07 0.58 -7.67
C GLU A 28 9.91 1.34 -7.03
N ALA A 29 9.39 0.85 -5.90
CA ALA A 29 8.32 1.50 -5.14
C ALA A 29 8.73 2.91 -4.66
N LEU A 30 9.98 3.06 -4.20
CA LEU A 30 10.54 4.33 -3.76
C LEU A 30 10.74 5.32 -4.91
N ALA A 31 11.16 4.84 -6.08
CA ALA A 31 11.29 5.67 -7.28
C ALA A 31 9.93 6.21 -7.73
N ALA A 32 8.91 5.35 -7.80
CA ALA A 32 7.55 5.74 -8.16
C ALA A 32 6.95 6.76 -7.17
N LEU A 33 7.22 6.58 -5.86
CA LEU A 33 6.78 7.53 -4.83
C LEU A 33 7.40 8.92 -5.03
N LYS A 34 8.70 8.98 -5.36
CA LYS A 34 9.41 10.25 -5.61
C LYS A 34 8.91 10.98 -6.85
N GLN A 35 8.49 10.22 -7.86
CA GLN A 35 7.93 10.78 -9.09
C GLN A 35 6.47 11.25 -8.93
N GLY A 36 5.83 10.90 -7.80
CA GLY A 36 4.42 11.24 -7.54
C GLY A 36 3.45 10.40 -8.37
N GLU A 37 3.91 9.32 -8.99
CA GLU A 37 3.10 8.46 -9.86
C GLU A 37 2.12 7.58 -9.07
N VAL A 38 2.38 7.38 -7.77
CA VAL A 38 1.63 6.45 -6.92
C VAL A 38 1.27 7.08 -5.58
N ALA A 39 0.02 6.91 -5.15
CA ALA A 39 -0.48 7.47 -3.90
C ALA A 39 -0.08 6.62 -2.69
N ARG A 40 -0.16 5.28 -2.79
CA ARG A 40 0.20 4.36 -1.70
C ARG A 40 0.61 2.98 -2.22
N SER A 41 1.78 2.52 -1.79
CA SER A 41 2.30 1.17 -2.09
C SER A 41 2.37 0.33 -0.82
N VAL A 42 2.06 -0.96 -0.92
CA VAL A 42 2.25 -1.94 0.17
C VAL A 42 3.32 -2.94 -0.25
N LEU A 43 4.32 -3.13 0.61
CA LEU A 43 5.34 -4.16 0.41
C LEU A 43 4.94 -5.44 1.11
N VAL A 44 4.98 -6.56 0.38
CA VAL A 44 4.70 -7.90 0.90
C VAL A 44 5.99 -8.71 1.02
N PHE A 45 6.09 -9.53 2.07
CA PHE A 45 7.30 -10.31 2.37
C PHE A 45 7.24 -11.73 1.79
N ASP A 46 6.03 -12.28 1.62
CA ASP A 46 5.82 -13.61 1.08
C ASP A 46 5.42 -13.49 -0.39
N SER A 47 6.29 -13.95 -1.30
CA SER A 47 6.06 -13.98 -2.75
C SER A 47 6.24 -15.39 -3.28
#